data_AF-A0A143Z8Z1-F1
#
_entry.id   AF-A0A143Z8Z1-F1
#
_cell.length_a   1.000
_cell.length_b   1.000
_cell.length_c   1.000
_cell.angle_alpha   90.00
_cell.angle_beta   90.00
_cell.angle_gamma   90.00
#
_symmetry.space_group_name_H-M   'P 1'
#
loop_
_entity.id
_entity.type
_entity.pdbx_description
1 polymer ?
#
loop_
_entity_poly.entity_id
_entity_poly.type
_entity_poly.pdbx_seq_one_letter_code
_entity_poly.pdbx_strand_id
1 'polypeptide(L)' 'MVNDDGKATLIDGRSGEPYPYPVSIGYMYMLKLHHLVDEKIHARSTGPYSMITQQPLGGKAQFGGQ' A
#
# COMPACT_ATOMS: atom_id res chain seq x y z
N MET A 1 -10.10 7.40 -29.85
CA MET A 1 -9.78 6.33 -28.88
C MET A 1 -10.66 6.43 -27.63
N VAL A 2 -10.94 7.65 -27.14
CA VAL A 2 -11.91 7.91 -26.08
C VAL A 2 -13.17 8.51 -26.71
N ASN A 3 -14.35 8.07 -26.25
CA ASN A 3 -15.65 8.55 -26.66
C ASN A 3 -15.99 9.89 -25.97
N ASP A 4 -17.03 10.58 -26.43
CA ASP A 4 -17.47 11.86 -25.85
C ASP A 4 -17.89 11.76 -24.37
N ASP A 5 -18.19 10.56 -23.88
CA ASP A 5 -18.48 10.27 -22.47
C ASP A 5 -17.23 10.04 -21.60
N GLY A 6 -16.03 10.23 -22.17
CA GLY A 6 -14.76 10.05 -21.47
C GLY A 6 -14.34 8.59 -21.28
N LYS A 7 -14.98 7.65 -22.00
CA LYS A 7 -14.69 6.22 -21.88
C LYS A 7 -14.01 5.63 -23.11
N ALA A 8 -13.30 4.53 -22.93
CA ALA A 8 -12.67 3.76 -24.00
C ALA A 8 -12.84 2.24 -23.78
N THR A 9 -12.80 1.47 -24.85
CA THR A 9 -12.73 0.00 -24.76
C THR A 9 -11.33 -0.42 -24.33
N LEU A 10 -11.23 -1.06 -23.16
CA LEU A 10 -9.98 -1.64 -22.67
C LEU A 10 -9.89 -3.11 -23.06
N ILE A 11 -8.66 -3.63 -23.11
CA ILE A 11 -8.37 -5.05 -23.33
C ILE A 11 -7.74 -5.60 -22.06
N ASP A 12 -8.18 -6.77 -21.61
CA ASP A 12 -7.56 -7.46 -20.49
C ASP A 12 -6.16 -7.96 -20.89
N GLY A 13 -5.14 -7.44 -20.23
CA GLY A 13 -3.74 -7.80 -20.49
C GLY A 13 -3.37 -9.24 -20.13
N ARG A 14 -4.23 -9.99 -19.43
CA ARG A 14 -3.98 -11.41 -19.10
C ARG A 14 -4.61 -12.36 -20.12
N SER A 15 -5.87 -12.12 -20.51
CA SER A 15 -6.60 -12.99 -21.44
C SER A 15 -6.53 -12.55 -22.90
N GLY A 16 -6.36 -11.26 -23.16
CA GLY A 16 -6.44 -10.66 -24.50
C GLY A 16 -7.86 -10.27 -24.95
N GLU A 17 -8.89 -10.55 -24.14
CA GLU A 17 -10.28 -10.24 -24.46
C GLU A 17 -10.64 -8.78 -24.12
N PRO A 18 -11.56 -8.14 -24.87
CA PRO A 18 -12.06 -6.81 -24.52
C PRO A 18 -12.94 -6.86 -23.27
N TYR A 19 -12.92 -5.80 -22.46
CA TYR A 19 -13.88 -5.67 -21.36
C TYR A 19 -15.31 -5.55 -21.89
N PRO A 20 -16.33 -6.09 -21.18
CA PRO A 20 -17.73 -6.06 -21.65
C PRO A 20 -18.32 -4.66 -21.80
N TYR A 21 -17.77 -3.66 -21.11
CA TYR A 21 -18.25 -2.29 -21.11
C TYR A 21 -17.08 -1.30 -21.22
N PRO A 22 -17.30 -0.11 -21.80
CA PRO A 22 -16.27 0.92 -21.89
C PRO A 22 -15.93 1.49 -20.51
N VAL A 23 -14.65 1.76 -20.26
CA VAL A 23 -14.11 2.20 -18.97
C VAL A 23 -13.66 3.66 -19.07
N SER A 24 -13.96 4.47 -18.05
CA SER A 24 -13.48 5.85 -17.96
C SER A 24 -11.97 5.89 -17.76
N ILE A 25 -11.26 6.62 -18.61
CA ILE A 25 -9.80 6.75 -18.56
C ILE A 25 -9.39 8.21 -18.67
N GLY A 26 -8.23 8.55 -18.14
CA GLY A 26 -7.70 9.90 -18.19
C GLY A 26 -6.32 10.01 -17.55
N TYR A 27 -5.79 11.23 -17.55
CA TYR A 27 -4.52 11.55 -16.92
C TYR A 27 -4.76 12.16 -15.54
N MET A 28 -4.20 11.55 -14.51
CA MET A 28 -4.28 12.03 -13.13
C MET A 28 -2.88 12.19 -12.56
N TYR A 29 -2.66 13.29 -11.85
CA TYR A 29 -1.40 13.52 -11.14
C TYR A 29 -1.44 12.80 -9.80
N MET A 30 -0.55 11.82 -9.62
CA MET A 30 -0.43 11.06 -8.38
C MET A 30 0.77 11.53 -7.55
N LEU A 31 0.56 11.69 -6.25
CA LEU A 31 1.61 11.99 -5.27
C LEU A 31 2.03 10.71 -4.53
N LYS A 32 3.34 10.53 -4.35
CA LYS A 32 3.89 9.51 -3.45
C LYS A 32 4.19 10.15 -2.10
N LEU A 33 3.44 9.78 -1.07
CA LEU A 33 3.65 10.27 0.29
C LEU A 33 4.80 9.51 0.97
N HIS A 34 5.38 10.10 2.01
CA HIS A 34 6.49 9.53 2.77
C HIS A 34 6.12 8.29 3.61
N HIS A 35 4.86 7.87 3.65
CA HIS A 35 4.38 6.76 4.48
C HIS A 35 4.65 5.40 3.83
N LEU A 36 5.93 5.06 3.67
CA LEU A 36 6.40 3.81 3.07
C LEU A 36 6.22 2.61 4.01
N VAL A 37 5.96 1.43 3.44
CA VAL A 37 5.85 0.18 4.21
C VAL A 37 7.17 -0.16 4.91
N ASP A 38 8.31 0.10 4.28
CA ASP A 38 9.65 -0.18 4.83
C ASP A 38 9.90 0.56 6.16
N GLU A 39 9.36 1.77 6.29
CA GLU A 39 9.47 2.54 7.53
C GLU A 39 8.53 2.01 8.62
N LYS A 40 7.43 1.38 8.24
CA LYS A 40 6.36 0.94 9.16
C LYS A 40 6.40 -0.54 9.53
N ILE A 41 7.08 -1.37 8.75
CA ILE A 41 7.24 -2.79 9.07
C ILE A 41 8.07 -2.93 10.35
N HIS A 42 7.58 -3.73 11.30
CA HIS A 42 8.22 -3.99 12.58
C HIS A 42 7.80 -5.36 13.12
N ALA A 43 8.75 -6.12 13.66
CA ALA A 43 8.51 -7.43 14.26
C ALA A 43 9.47 -7.65 15.43
N ARG A 44 9.04 -8.45 16.42
CA ARG A 44 9.83 -8.79 17.61
C ARG A 44 9.63 -10.25 17.99
N SER A 45 10.73 -10.97 18.18
CA SER A 45 10.76 -12.32 18.77
C SER A 45 11.20 -12.29 20.24
N THR A 46 12.36 -11.68 20.52
CA THR A 46 12.86 -11.33 21.87
C THR A 46 13.40 -9.90 21.85
N GLY A 47 13.60 -9.25 23.00
CA GLY A 47 14.06 -7.86 23.03
C GLY A 47 14.11 -7.27 24.44
N PRO A 48 14.44 -5.99 24.59
CA PRO A 48 14.62 -5.34 25.88
C PRO A 48 13.30 -5.22 26.67
N TYR A 49 13.44 -5.19 28.01
CA TYR A 49 12.36 -5.08 28.98
C TYR A 49 12.57 -3.85 29.87
N SER A 50 11.47 -3.28 30.35
CA SER A 50 11.47 -2.20 31.33
C SER A 50 12.02 -2.71 32.67
N MET A 51 12.96 -1.98 33.29
CA MET A 51 13.52 -2.36 34.59
C MET A 51 12.48 -2.35 35.72
N ILE A 52 11.42 -1.54 35.61
CA ILE A 52 10.41 -1.39 36.67
C ILE A 52 9.34 -2.48 36.54
N THR A 53 8.76 -2.62 35.34
CA THR A 53 7.59 -3.47 35.12
C THR A 53 7.95 -4.84 34.55
N GLN A 54 9.20 -5.03 34.11
CA GLN A 54 9.64 -6.21 33.35
C GLN A 54 8.73 -6.53 32.17
N GLN A 55 8.11 -5.49 31.59
CA GLN A 55 7.33 -5.59 30.35
C GLN A 55 8.22 -5.30 29.14
N PRO A 56 7.94 -5.92 27.98
CA PRO A 56 8.54 -5.56 26.70
C PRO A 56 8.52 -4.05 26.47
N LEU A 57 9.64 -3.43 26.09
CA LEU A 57 9.64 -2.02 25.67
C LEU A 57 8.75 -1.80 24.44
N GLY A 58 8.33 -0.56 24.17
CA GLY A 58 7.44 -0.21 23.06
C GLY A 58 8.14 0.55 21.92
N GLY A 59 7.60 0.44 20.71
CA GLY A 59 8.06 1.20 19.53
C GLY A 59 9.21 0.56 18.75
N LYS A 60 9.17 0.74 17.41
CA LYS A 60 10.13 0.17 16.45
C LYS A 60 11.59 0.50 16.80
N ALA A 61 11.87 1.74 17.19
CA ALA A 61 13.22 2.22 17.50
C ALA A 61 13.86 1.47 18.70
N GLN A 62 13.06 0.88 19.59
CA GLN A 62 13.54 0.19 20.79
C GLN A 62 13.49 -1.35 20.63
N PHE A 63 13.26 -1.85 19.40
CA PHE A 63 12.86 -3.24 19.19
C PHE A 63 11.67 -3.63 20.08
N GLY A 64 10.73 -2.70 20.21
CA GLY A 64 9.61 -2.84 21.11
C GLY A 64 8.60 -3.90 20.69
N GLY A 65 7.78 -4.34 21.63
CA GLY A 65 6.62 -5.18 21.36
C GLY A 65 5.51 -4.41 20.65
N GLN A 66 4.39 -5.10 20.48
CA GLN A 66 3.18 -4.55 19.86
C GLN A 66 2.43 -3.62 20.81
#